data_AF-A0A5S3Z2K6-F1
#
_entry.id   AF-A0A5S3Z2K6-F1
#
_cell.length_a   1.000
_cell.length_b   1.000
_cell.length_c   1.000
_cell.angle_alpha   90.00
_cell.angle_beta   90.00
_cell.angle_gamma   90.00
#
_symmetry.space_group_name_H-M   'P 1'
#
loop_
_entity.id
_entity.type
_entity.pdbx_description
1 polymer ?
#
loop_
_entity_poly.entity_id
_entity_poly.type
_entity_poly.pdbx_seq_one_letter_code
_entity_poly.pdbx_strand_id
1 'polypeptide(L)'
;MKSYRFFASIIFLLLSQFVSASDCLAIKVTKPIAVVNNKAGVGFTQVKLLHKDKSGICLPTQDTYILSYDENKVPFLAARIQGHTPNITFVNKNGVDYALVKYYSGSNLLVLKGFVYKHSSLEAIGDFTLTSNISRIEVSDTDITVYNSERHEDDVTTTSTTFGFDISGTFIK
;
A
#
# COMPACT_ATOMS: atom_id res chain seq x y z
N MET A 1 63.34 -7.10 -21.32
CA MET A 1 62.14 -6.25 -21.12
C MET A 1 60.97 -6.80 -21.93
N LYS A 2 60.04 -7.55 -21.32
CA LYS A 2 58.68 -7.89 -21.83
C LYS A 2 58.01 -8.86 -20.84
N SER A 3 57.53 -8.36 -19.70
CA SER A 3 56.68 -9.15 -18.80
C SER A 3 55.67 -8.33 -17.98
N TYR A 4 55.69 -7.00 -18.06
CA TYR A 4 54.80 -6.15 -17.26
C TYR A 4 53.42 -5.86 -17.88
N ARG A 5 53.15 -6.33 -19.12
CA ARG A 5 51.88 -6.02 -19.81
C ARG A 5 50.75 -7.03 -19.58
N PHE A 6 51.04 -8.22 -19.03
CA PHE A 6 50.01 -9.23 -18.77
C PHE A 6 49.40 -9.18 -17.36
N PHE A 7 50.15 -8.71 -16.36
CA PHE A 7 49.65 -8.64 -14.98
C PHE A 7 48.63 -7.50 -14.76
N ALA A 8 48.74 -6.39 -15.49
CA ALA A 8 47.80 -5.29 -15.38
C ALA A 8 46.37 -5.66 -15.85
N SER A 9 46.26 -6.48 -16.90
CA SER A 9 44.95 -6.90 -17.43
C SER A 9 44.23 -7.90 -16.53
N ILE A 10 44.96 -8.77 -15.81
CA ILE A 10 44.37 -9.73 -14.87
C ILE A 10 43.86 -9.00 -13.61
N ILE A 11 44.60 -7.98 -13.15
CA ILE A 11 44.17 -7.14 -12.01
C ILE A 11 42.93 -6.32 -12.37
N PHE A 12 42.82 -5.80 -13.60
CA PHE A 12 41.63 -5.09 -14.06
C PHE A 12 40.41 -6.02 -14.23
N LEU A 13 40.63 -7.28 -14.63
CA LEU A 13 39.57 -8.30 -14.73
C LEU A 13 39.11 -8.84 -13.37
N LEU A 14 39.95 -8.79 -12.33
CA LEU A 14 39.56 -9.16 -10.96
C LEU A 14 38.91 -7.99 -10.22
N LEU A 15 39.27 -6.74 -10.54
CA LEU A 15 38.62 -5.56 -9.98
C LEU A 15 37.22 -5.29 -10.57
N SER A 16 36.94 -5.72 -11.80
CA SER A 16 35.57 -5.66 -12.37
C SER A 16 34.61 -6.68 -11.77
N GLN A 17 35.11 -7.67 -11.01
CA GLN A 17 34.27 -8.62 -10.27
C GLN A 17 33.81 -8.09 -8.91
N PHE A 18 34.31 -6.91 -8.49
CA PHE A 18 33.78 -6.17 -7.35
C PHE A 18 32.77 -5.11 -7.81
N VAL A 19 31.83 -5.46 -8.69
CA VAL A 19 30.51 -4.80 -8.67
C VAL A 19 29.85 -5.29 -7.39
N SER A 20 30.13 -4.53 -6.34
CA SER A 20 29.74 -4.81 -4.98
C SER A 20 28.23 -5.05 -4.92
N ALA A 21 27.85 -6.15 -4.28
CA ALA A 21 26.47 -6.57 -4.05
C ALA A 21 25.65 -5.52 -3.27
N SER A 22 25.18 -4.48 -3.98
CA SER A 22 24.41 -3.35 -3.44
C SER A 22 23.15 -3.02 -4.27
N ASP A 23 22.83 -3.79 -5.30
CA ASP A 23 22.16 -3.16 -6.46
C ASP A 23 20.68 -2.82 -6.31
N CYS A 24 19.94 -3.49 -5.42
CA CYS A 24 18.57 -3.08 -5.12
C CYS A 24 18.51 -2.58 -3.68
N LEU A 25 18.71 -1.27 -3.49
CA LEU A 25 18.27 -0.59 -2.27
C LEU A 25 16.81 -0.99 -2.05
N ALA A 26 16.53 -1.70 -0.95
CA ALA A 26 15.36 -2.58 -0.84
C ALA A 26 14.00 -1.86 -0.86
N ILE A 27 13.98 -0.54 -0.81
CA ILE A 27 12.81 0.29 -0.55
C ILE A 27 12.77 1.48 -1.50
N LYS A 28 11.66 1.64 -2.23
CA LYS A 28 11.37 2.79 -3.08
C LYS A 28 10.18 3.56 -2.50
N VAL A 29 10.44 4.78 -2.03
CA VAL A 29 9.38 5.76 -1.77
C VAL A 29 8.77 6.18 -3.10
N THR A 30 7.45 6.12 -3.22
CA THR A 30 6.76 6.36 -4.49
C THR A 30 5.99 7.67 -4.51
N LYS A 31 5.10 7.89 -3.55
CA LYS A 31 4.32 9.12 -3.43
C LYS A 31 3.72 9.28 -2.04
N PRO A 32 3.45 10.52 -1.58
CA PRO A 32 2.57 10.75 -0.43
C PRO A 32 1.19 10.13 -0.68
N ILE A 33 0.54 9.67 0.38
CA ILE A 33 -0.81 9.12 0.34
C ILE A 33 -1.79 10.24 0.70
N ALA A 34 -2.84 10.39 -0.11
CA ALA A 34 -3.90 11.35 0.18
C ALA A 34 -4.67 10.90 1.43
N VAL A 35 -4.86 11.82 2.37
CA VAL A 35 -5.60 11.61 3.61
C VAL A 35 -6.84 12.52 3.62
N VAL A 36 -8.01 11.91 3.74
CA VAL A 36 -9.31 12.58 3.88
C VAL A 36 -9.70 12.61 5.35
N ASN A 37 -10.36 13.70 5.79
CA ASN A 37 -10.70 13.96 7.20
C ASN A 37 -9.45 13.88 8.10
N ASN A 38 -8.41 14.62 7.68
CA ASN A 38 -7.05 14.49 8.17
C ASN A 38 -6.93 14.54 9.70
N LYS A 39 -6.27 13.54 10.29
CA LYS A 39 -5.84 13.60 11.68
C LYS A 39 -4.57 14.43 11.77
N ALA A 40 -4.62 15.56 12.49
CA ALA A 40 -3.50 16.48 12.60
C ALA A 40 -2.20 15.76 13.02
N GLY A 41 -1.11 16.00 12.28
CA GLY A 41 0.21 15.45 12.59
C GLY A 41 0.51 14.06 12.05
N VAL A 42 -0.44 13.38 11.39
CA VAL A 42 -0.20 12.03 10.83
C VAL A 42 -0.01 12.09 9.32
N GLY A 43 1.19 11.71 8.86
CA GLY A 43 1.52 11.62 7.43
C GLY A 43 1.70 10.17 6.98
N PHE A 44 1.24 9.84 5.76
CA PHE A 44 1.43 8.53 5.15
C PHE A 44 2.10 8.63 3.79
N THR A 45 3.00 7.69 3.54
CA THR A 45 3.78 7.61 2.30
C THR A 45 3.68 6.20 1.72
N GLN A 46 3.45 6.13 0.42
CA GLN A 46 3.43 4.88 -0.32
C GLN A 46 4.86 4.41 -0.60
N VAL A 47 5.14 3.17 -0.21
CA VAL A 47 6.44 2.54 -0.35
C VAL A 47 6.31 1.20 -1.07
N LYS A 48 7.27 0.91 -1.96
CA LYS A 48 7.40 -0.37 -2.67
C LYS A 48 8.71 -1.02 -2.29
N LEU A 49 8.71 -2.32 -2.05
CA LEU A 49 9.97 -3.06 -2.00
C LEU A 49 10.45 -3.30 -3.42
N LEU A 50 11.77 -3.37 -3.61
CA LEU A 50 12.38 -3.68 -4.90
C LEU A 50 12.92 -5.11 -4.89
N HIS A 51 12.73 -5.83 -5.99
CA HIS A 51 13.34 -7.14 -6.22
C HIS A 51 14.14 -7.13 -7.52
N LYS A 52 15.26 -7.85 -7.55
CA LYS A 52 16.09 -8.03 -8.74
C LYS A 52 15.49 -9.15 -9.58
N ASP A 53 15.15 -8.87 -10.83
CA ASP A 53 14.68 -9.90 -11.76
C ASP A 53 15.86 -10.70 -12.34
N LYS A 54 15.54 -11.70 -13.19
CA LYS A 54 16.55 -12.57 -13.83
C LYS A 54 17.51 -11.81 -14.76
N SER A 55 17.12 -10.64 -15.25
CA SER A 55 17.95 -9.78 -16.10
C SER A 55 18.85 -8.82 -15.31
N GLY A 56 18.68 -8.79 -13.98
CA GLY A 56 19.42 -7.92 -13.09
C GLY A 56 18.76 -6.56 -12.84
N ILE A 57 17.54 -6.34 -13.34
CA ILE A 57 16.79 -5.08 -13.18
C ILE A 57 16.03 -5.09 -11.86
N CYS A 58 16.07 -3.97 -11.12
CA CYS A 58 15.29 -3.81 -9.90
C CYS A 58 13.85 -3.36 -10.22
N LEU A 59 12.87 -4.19 -9.90
CA LEU A 59 11.44 -3.95 -10.14
C LEU A 59 10.67 -3.85 -8.82
N PRO A 60 9.66 -2.97 -8.72
CA PRO A 60 8.81 -2.89 -7.53
C PRO A 60 7.98 -4.17 -7.35
N THR A 61 7.79 -4.57 -6.09
CA THR A 61 6.89 -5.67 -5.73
C THR A 61 5.43 -5.31 -5.99
N GLN A 62 4.58 -6.33 -6.13
CA GLN A 62 3.13 -6.14 -6.23
C GLN A 62 2.56 -5.47 -4.98
N ASP A 63 3.07 -5.82 -3.80
CA ASP A 63 2.64 -5.24 -2.55
C ASP A 63 3.02 -3.77 -2.43
N THR A 64 2.13 -3.02 -1.80
CA THR A 64 2.38 -1.65 -1.36
C THR A 64 2.46 -1.63 0.16
N TYR A 65 3.46 -0.93 0.66
CA TYR A 65 3.64 -0.67 2.08
C TYR A 65 3.23 0.78 2.36
N ILE A 66 2.50 0.97 3.45
CA ILE A 66 2.12 2.28 3.96
C ILE A 66 3.13 2.63 5.04
N LEU A 67 3.97 3.62 4.79
CA LEU A 67 4.94 4.15 5.75
C LEU A 67 4.32 5.34 6.48
N SER A 68 4.55 5.44 7.77
CA SER A 68 4.24 6.63 8.56
C SER A 68 5.37 6.92 9.54
N TYR A 69 5.22 7.98 10.32
CA TYR A 69 6.22 8.50 11.24
C TYR A 69 5.56 8.70 12.60
N ASP A 70 6.26 8.30 13.66
CA ASP A 70 5.81 8.59 15.02
C ASP A 70 6.05 10.07 15.39
N GLU A 71 5.70 10.45 16.61
CA GLU A 71 5.87 11.82 17.13
C GLU A 71 7.35 12.27 17.11
N ASN A 72 8.29 11.33 17.20
CA ASN A 72 9.74 11.57 17.15
C ASN A 72 10.30 11.51 15.72
N LYS A 73 9.44 11.39 14.71
CA LYS A 73 9.77 11.24 13.29
C LYS A 73 10.53 9.94 12.96
N VAL A 74 10.39 8.91 13.78
CA VAL A 74 10.92 7.58 13.49
C VAL A 74 10.00 6.89 12.48
N PRO A 75 10.53 6.42 11.33
CA PRO A 75 9.71 5.76 10.32
C PRO A 75 9.27 4.37 10.79
N PHE A 76 8.01 4.03 10.56
CA PHE A 76 7.48 2.68 10.77
C PHE A 76 6.55 2.25 9.63
N LEU A 77 6.55 0.95 9.34
CA LEU A 77 5.61 0.36 8.39
C LEU A 77 4.24 0.22 9.05
N ALA A 78 3.31 1.09 8.70
CA ALA A 78 1.97 1.11 9.26
C ALA A 78 1.14 -0.08 8.79
N ALA A 79 1.21 -0.42 7.49
CA ALA A 79 0.47 -1.55 6.92
C ALA A 79 1.09 -2.07 5.61
N ARG A 80 0.75 -3.30 5.24
CA ARG A 80 0.98 -3.90 3.91
C ARG A 80 -0.36 -4.15 3.23
N ILE A 81 -0.48 -3.72 1.97
CA ILE A 81 -1.65 -3.97 1.12
C ILE A 81 -1.22 -4.62 -0.20
N GLN A 82 -2.06 -5.50 -0.73
CA GLN A 82 -1.85 -6.17 -2.03
C GLN A 82 -2.52 -5.36 -3.14
N GLY A 83 -1.92 -4.24 -3.51
CA GLY A 83 -2.52 -3.32 -4.47
C GLY A 83 -1.72 -2.04 -4.69
N HIS A 84 -2.35 -1.02 -5.25
CA HIS A 84 -1.73 0.24 -5.63
C HIS A 84 -2.66 1.45 -5.44
N THR A 85 -2.05 2.64 -5.42
CA THR A 85 -2.72 3.94 -5.28
C THR A 85 -3.67 4.01 -4.08
N PRO A 86 -3.17 3.84 -2.85
CA PRO A 86 -4.00 3.94 -1.68
C PRO A 86 -4.46 5.39 -1.44
N ASN A 87 -5.65 5.54 -0.88
CA ASN A 87 -6.17 6.74 -0.22
C ASN A 87 -6.65 6.32 1.18
N ILE A 88 -6.41 7.16 2.19
CA ILE A 88 -6.80 6.88 3.58
C ILE A 88 -7.87 7.88 4.00
N THR A 89 -9.00 7.37 4.49
CA THR A 89 -10.03 8.19 5.15
C THR A 89 -10.04 7.87 6.64
N PHE A 90 -9.95 8.88 7.49
CA PHE A 90 -10.11 8.70 8.93
C PHE A 90 -11.57 8.87 9.35
N VAL A 91 -12.00 8.01 10.27
CA VAL A 91 -13.30 8.09 10.95
C VAL A 91 -13.04 7.97 12.44
N ASN A 92 -13.44 8.99 13.21
CA ASN A 92 -13.41 8.92 14.67
C ASN A 92 -14.78 8.45 15.17
N LYS A 93 -14.81 7.37 15.93
CA LYS A 93 -16.04 6.88 16.55
C LYS A 93 -15.79 6.53 18.00
N ASN A 94 -16.55 7.15 18.91
CA ASN A 94 -16.45 6.95 20.35
C ASN A 94 -15.00 7.11 20.89
N GLY A 95 -14.23 8.03 20.31
CA GLY A 95 -12.84 8.27 20.68
C GLY A 95 -11.82 7.27 20.11
N VAL A 96 -12.27 6.31 19.29
CA VAL A 96 -11.39 5.39 18.55
C VAL A 96 -11.24 5.90 17.12
N ASP A 97 -9.99 6.02 16.68
CA ASP A 97 -9.67 6.40 15.31
C ASP A 97 -9.55 5.17 14.43
N TYR A 98 -10.34 5.15 13.37
CA TYR A 98 -10.32 4.14 12.33
C TYR A 98 -9.72 4.72 11.06
N ALA A 99 -8.85 3.96 10.40
CA ALA A 99 -8.30 4.32 9.11
C ALA A 99 -8.84 3.36 8.05
N LEU A 100 -9.52 3.93 7.07
CA LEU A 100 -10.14 3.22 5.97
C LEU A 100 -9.28 3.40 4.73
N VAL A 101 -8.59 2.34 4.32
CA VAL A 101 -7.65 2.37 3.19
C VAL A 101 -8.35 1.87 1.93
N LYS A 102 -8.62 2.78 1.00
CA LYS A 102 -9.10 2.47 -0.35
C LYS A 102 -7.92 2.25 -1.28
N TYR A 103 -7.89 1.17 -2.05
CA TYR A 103 -6.82 0.87 -3.03
C TYR A 103 -7.31 0.00 -4.18
N TYR A 104 -6.58 -0.01 -5.28
CA TYR A 104 -6.86 -0.88 -6.43
C TYR A 104 -6.04 -2.18 -6.35
N SER A 105 -6.70 -3.33 -6.52
CA SER A 105 -6.03 -4.63 -6.63
C SER A 105 -5.66 -4.95 -8.10
N GLY A 106 -5.03 -6.10 -8.35
CA GLY A 106 -4.50 -6.49 -9.67
C GLY A 106 -5.52 -6.58 -10.82
N SER A 107 -6.82 -6.55 -10.53
CA SER A 107 -7.92 -6.55 -11.52
C SER A 107 -8.62 -5.18 -11.66
N ASN A 108 -8.01 -4.10 -11.16
CA ASN A 108 -8.64 -2.77 -11.00
C ASN A 108 -9.91 -2.80 -10.12
N LEU A 109 -10.10 -3.86 -9.35
CA LEU A 109 -11.12 -3.94 -8.32
C LEU A 109 -10.78 -2.92 -7.22
N LEU A 110 -11.73 -2.05 -6.90
CA LEU A 110 -11.56 -1.15 -5.76
C LEU A 110 -11.81 -1.93 -4.48
N VAL A 111 -10.85 -1.89 -3.56
CA VAL A 111 -10.89 -2.55 -2.27
C VAL A 111 -10.87 -1.50 -1.18
N LEU A 112 -11.71 -1.66 -0.17
CA LEU A 112 -11.67 -0.94 1.09
C LEU A 112 -11.27 -1.90 2.20
N LYS A 113 -10.16 -1.61 2.88
CA LYS A 113 -9.71 -2.35 4.05
C LYS A 113 -9.67 -1.44 5.27
N GLY A 114 -10.21 -1.92 6.39
CA GLY A 114 -10.25 -1.16 7.62
C GLY A 114 -9.15 -1.50 8.60
N PHE A 115 -8.75 -0.48 9.34
CA PHE A 115 -7.72 -0.56 10.37
C PHE A 115 -8.13 0.28 11.59
N VAL A 116 -7.71 -0.14 12.77
CA VAL A 116 -7.69 0.70 13.96
C VAL A 116 -6.36 1.45 13.97
N TYR A 117 -6.39 2.76 14.17
CA TYR A 117 -5.19 3.57 14.34
C TYR A 117 -4.86 3.71 15.83
N LYS A 118 -3.85 2.96 16.29
CA LYS A 118 -3.42 2.95 17.69
C LYS A 118 -1.90 2.94 17.79
N HIS A 119 -1.36 3.70 18.74
CA HIS A 119 0.08 3.77 19.02
C HIS A 119 0.94 3.98 17.76
N SER A 120 0.51 4.86 16.87
CA SER A 120 1.19 5.06 15.59
C SER A 120 1.34 3.75 14.82
N SER A 121 0.24 3.00 14.64
CA SER A 121 0.20 1.79 13.82
C SER A 121 -1.20 1.61 13.24
N LEU A 122 -1.30 0.88 12.12
CA LEU A 122 -2.58 0.49 11.53
C LEU A 122 -2.79 -1.00 11.78
N GLU A 123 -3.56 -1.31 12.81
CA GLU A 123 -3.92 -2.68 13.16
C GLU A 123 -5.13 -3.10 12.31
N ALA A 124 -4.96 -4.13 11.48
CA ALA A 124 -6.03 -4.58 10.59
C ALA A 124 -7.22 -5.09 11.39
N ILE A 125 -8.42 -4.64 11.02
CA ILE A 125 -9.66 -5.19 11.56
C ILE A 125 -9.93 -6.52 10.84
N GLY A 126 -10.00 -7.61 11.60
CA GLY A 126 -10.36 -8.92 11.06
C GLY A 126 -11.69 -8.86 10.32
N ASP A 127 -11.77 -9.54 9.18
CA ASP A 127 -12.97 -9.63 8.31
C ASP A 127 -13.49 -8.30 7.73
N PHE A 128 -12.80 -7.18 7.96
CA PHE A 128 -13.15 -5.91 7.34
C PHE A 128 -12.41 -5.75 6.01
N THR A 129 -12.98 -6.32 4.95
CA THR A 129 -12.59 -6.03 3.57
C THR A 129 -13.83 -5.97 2.68
N LEU A 130 -14.05 -4.83 2.03
CA LEU A 130 -15.13 -4.64 1.07
C LEU A 130 -14.54 -4.43 -0.33
N THR A 131 -15.26 -4.91 -1.35
CA THR A 131 -14.82 -4.84 -2.75
C THR A 131 -15.92 -4.32 -3.66
N SER A 132 -15.52 -3.58 -4.69
CA SER A 132 -16.42 -2.95 -5.66
C SER A 132 -15.99 -3.22 -7.11
N ASN A 133 -16.89 -3.82 -7.90
CA ASN A 133 -16.68 -4.05 -9.35
C ASN A 133 -16.78 -2.78 -10.22
N ILE A 134 -17.61 -1.78 -9.87
CA ILE A 134 -17.71 -0.47 -10.60
C ILE A 134 -16.76 0.57 -9.99
N SER A 135 -15.74 0.12 -9.27
CA SER A 135 -14.70 0.96 -8.65
C SER A 135 -15.19 2.11 -7.74
N ARG A 136 -16.41 2.08 -7.20
CA ARG A 136 -16.92 3.14 -6.32
C ARG A 136 -17.26 2.62 -4.93
N ILE A 137 -16.54 3.15 -3.94
CA ILE A 137 -16.83 2.98 -2.51
C ILE A 137 -16.87 4.37 -1.88
N GLU A 138 -18.05 4.72 -1.36
CA GLU A 138 -18.32 5.97 -0.67
C GLU A 138 -18.29 5.73 0.84
N VAL A 139 -17.68 6.66 1.56
CA VAL A 139 -17.48 6.60 3.00
C VAL A 139 -18.05 7.88 3.58
N SER A 140 -19.02 7.75 4.49
CA SER A 140 -19.50 8.82 5.35
C SER A 140 -19.05 8.57 6.79
N ASP A 141 -19.44 9.47 7.70
CA ASP A 141 -19.10 9.33 9.12
C ASP A 141 -19.75 8.11 9.79
N THR A 142 -20.89 7.65 9.28
CA THR A 142 -21.69 6.57 9.86
C THR A 142 -21.73 5.31 9.01
N ASP A 143 -21.59 5.46 7.69
CA ASP A 143 -21.94 4.42 6.74
C ASP A 143 -20.91 4.30 5.61
N ILE A 144 -20.83 3.10 5.06
CA ILE A 144 -19.99 2.79 3.90
C ILE A 144 -20.88 2.19 2.83
N THR A 145 -20.94 2.86 1.68
CA THR A 145 -21.75 2.41 0.54
C THR A 145 -20.85 1.86 -0.55
N VAL A 146 -21.06 0.61 -0.92
CA VAL A 146 -20.33 -0.10 -1.96
C VAL A 146 -21.22 -0.26 -3.18
N TYR A 147 -20.75 0.19 -4.34
CA TYR A 147 -21.49 0.09 -5.60
C TYR A 147 -20.88 -1.01 -6.47
N ASN A 148 -21.65 -2.05 -6.75
CA ASN A 148 -21.23 -3.20 -7.55
C ASN A 148 -21.96 -3.26 -8.88
N SER A 149 -21.30 -3.83 -9.89
CA SER A 149 -21.94 -4.20 -11.16
C SER A 149 -22.04 -5.70 -11.22
N GLU A 150 -23.18 -6.13 -11.72
CA GLU A 150 -23.38 -7.47 -12.24
C GLU A 150 -23.68 -7.32 -13.73
N ARG A 151 -22.91 -8.04 -14.55
CA ARG A 151 -23.12 -8.09 -15.99
C ARG A 151 -23.93 -9.33 -16.31
N HIS A 152 -25.11 -9.13 -16.87
CA HIS A 152 -25.97 -10.19 -17.38
C HIS A 152 -26.12 -10.01 -18.88
N GLU A 153 -25.44 -10.87 -19.64
CA GLU A 153 -25.43 -10.87 -21.11
C GLU A 153 -25.01 -9.51 -21.70
N ASP A 154 -25.97 -8.68 -22.09
CA ASP A 154 -25.77 -7.35 -22.67
C ASP A 154 -26.06 -6.18 -21.72
N ASP A 155 -26.60 -6.45 -20.53
CA ASP A 155 -26.96 -5.43 -19.54
C ASP A 155 -25.98 -5.39 -18.35
N VAL A 156 -25.71 -4.17 -17.87
CA VAL A 156 -24.95 -3.92 -16.65
C VAL A 156 -25.92 -3.38 -15.60
N THR A 157 -26.24 -4.21 -14.60
CA THR A 157 -27.03 -3.77 -13.45
C THR A 157 -26.09 -3.25 -12.37
N THR A 158 -26.37 -2.06 -11.85
CA THR A 158 -25.65 -1.51 -10.70
C THR A 158 -26.44 -1.80 -9.44
N THR A 159 -25.82 -2.50 -8.49
CA THR A 159 -26.35 -2.74 -7.15
C THR A 159 -25.56 -1.90 -6.14
N SER A 160 -26.17 -1.57 -5.01
CA SER A 160 -25.48 -0.92 -3.90
C SER A 160 -25.76 -1.66 -2.60
N THR A 161 -24.75 -1.76 -1.74
CA THR A 161 -24.89 -2.30 -0.39
C THR A 161 -24.30 -1.29 0.58
N THR A 162 -25.10 -0.91 1.58
CA THR A 162 -24.69 0.00 2.64
C THR A 162 -24.36 -0.81 3.87
N PHE A 163 -23.25 -0.49 4.52
CA PHE A 163 -22.81 -1.12 5.75
C PHE A 163 -22.72 -0.05 6.83
N GLY A 164 -23.41 -0.29 7.95
CA GLY A 164 -23.31 0.57 9.13
C GLY A 164 -22.01 0.27 9.87
N PHE A 165 -21.28 1.31 10.28
CA PHE A 165 -20.12 1.17 11.13
C PHE A 165 -20.63 0.99 12.58
N ASP A 166 -20.39 -0.13 13.27
CA ASP A 166 -20.86 -0.36 14.64
C ASP A 166 -19.86 0.12 15.72
N ILE A 167 -20.16 -0.07 17.01
CA ILE A 167 -19.33 0.43 18.12
C ILE A 167 -17.94 -0.24 18.23
N SER A 168 -17.75 -1.39 17.57
CA SER A 168 -16.48 -2.10 17.45
C SER A 168 -15.74 -1.78 16.15
N GLY A 169 -16.35 -1.03 15.24
CA GLY A 169 -15.86 -0.87 13.87
C GLY A 169 -16.11 -2.10 13.01
N THR A 170 -17.05 -2.95 13.43
CA THR A 170 -17.58 -4.08 12.67
C THR A 170 -18.75 -3.60 11.81
N PHE A 171 -18.92 -4.19 10.63
CA PHE A 171 -20.05 -3.87 9.78
C PHE A 171 -21.26 -4.71 10.12
N ILE A 172 -22.40 -4.03 10.23
CA ILE A 172 -23.72 -4.66 10.29
C ILE A 172 -24.40 -4.38 8.94
N LYS A 173 -24.90 -5.45 8.31
CA LYS A 173 -25.67 -5.39 7.06
C LYS A 173 -27.10 -4.94 7.32
#